data_AF-A0A847TS01-F1
#
_entry.id   AF-A0A847TS01-F1
#
_cell.length_a   1.000
_cell.length_b   1.000
_cell.length_c   1.000
_cell.angle_alpha   90.00
_cell.angle_beta   90.00
_cell.angle_gamma   90.00
#
_symmetry.space_group_name_H-M   'P 1'
#
loop_
_entity.id
_entity.type
_entity.pdbx_description
1 polymer ?
#
loop_
_entity_poly.entity_id
_entity_poly.type
_entity_poly.pdbx_seq_one_letter_code
_entity_poly.pdbx_strand_id
1 'polypeptide(L)'
;MPHQPDFVVLPDAYNDAEGTLERHRQHVPEVLDRGLSPAPVLQPGLDETLQVELYSRLGADTLFVGGANDWKKAHGRQIIAEAHERDLRVHIGNPGGKDELLWWSKAEADSIDTSSIVQNQSWHWLEALEDAPLRDDPHKKASRQGKVDEFASATGGGAP
;
A
#
# COMPACT_ATOMS: atom_id res chain seq x y z
N MET A 1 23.53 -2.98 -12.91
CA MET A 1 23.32 -2.09 -11.75
C MET A 1 22.06 -2.54 -11.04
N PRO A 2 21.97 -2.49 -9.71
CA PRO A 2 20.75 -2.84 -9.01
C PRO A 2 19.60 -1.92 -9.45
N HIS A 3 18.41 -2.48 -9.63
CA HIS A 3 17.21 -1.70 -9.88
C HIS A 3 16.82 -0.93 -8.62
N GLN A 4 16.35 0.31 -8.77
CA GLN A 4 15.74 1.03 -7.66
C GLN A 4 14.41 0.35 -7.28
N PRO A 5 14.03 0.36 -5.99
CA PRO A 5 12.74 -0.16 -5.57
C PRO A 5 11.61 0.72 -6.13
N ASP A 6 10.46 0.10 -6.40
CA ASP A 6 9.28 0.83 -6.88
C ASP A 6 8.67 1.76 -5.82
N PHE A 7 8.76 1.34 -4.56
CA PHE A 7 8.34 2.07 -3.36
C PHE A 7 9.15 1.63 -2.14
N VAL A 8 9.05 2.39 -1.04
CA VAL A 8 9.67 2.09 0.27
C VAL A 8 8.60 2.11 1.34
N VAL A 9 8.38 0.95 1.98
CA VAL A 9 7.45 0.84 3.12
C VAL A 9 7.97 1.68 4.27
N LEU A 10 7.13 2.57 4.79
CA LEU A 10 7.49 3.41 5.93
C LEU A 10 7.43 2.59 7.24
N PRO A 11 8.25 2.93 8.26
CA PRO A 11 8.21 2.22 9.54
C PRO A 11 6.87 2.41 10.24
N ASP A 12 6.33 1.33 10.80
CA ASP A 12 5.03 1.30 11.46
C ASP A 12 5.12 0.81 12.92
N ALA A 13 4.00 0.95 13.64
CA ALA A 13 3.78 0.39 14.96
C ALA A 13 2.57 -0.55 14.89
N TYR A 14 2.80 -1.83 15.20
CA TYR A 14 1.77 -2.86 15.08
C TYR A 14 0.55 -2.55 15.96
N ASN A 15 -0.64 -2.51 15.34
CA ASN A 15 -1.91 -2.15 15.98
C ASN A 15 -1.95 -0.76 16.62
N ASP A 16 -1.12 0.18 16.14
CA ASP A 16 -1.04 1.54 16.65
C ASP A 16 -0.94 2.55 15.50
N ALA A 17 -2.08 3.03 15.03
CA ALA A 17 -2.17 4.02 13.96
C ALA A 17 -1.51 5.36 14.32
N GLU A 18 -1.60 5.82 15.58
CA GLU A 18 -1.00 7.08 16.00
C GLU A 18 0.53 6.99 16.04
N GLY A 19 1.07 5.91 16.64
CA GLY A 19 2.51 5.65 16.64
C GLY A 19 3.06 5.42 15.23
N THR A 20 2.27 4.83 14.34
CA THR A 20 2.60 4.67 12.91
C THR A 20 2.67 6.02 12.20
N LEU A 21 1.68 6.90 12.41
CA LEU A 21 1.69 8.25 11.84
C LEU A 21 2.89 9.07 12.31
N GLU A 22 3.28 8.95 13.58
CA GLU A 22 4.47 9.63 14.11
C GLU A 22 5.76 9.14 13.42
N ARG A 23 5.91 7.81 13.25
CA ARG A 23 7.04 7.25 12.51
C ARG A 23 7.06 7.69 11.06
N HIS A 24 5.91 7.72 10.38
CA HIS A 24 5.81 8.21 9.01
C HIS A 24 6.32 9.64 8.89
N ARG A 25 5.88 10.55 9.78
CA ARG A 25 6.32 11.96 9.76
C ARG A 25 7.84 12.11 9.86
N GLN A 26 8.50 11.24 10.62
CA GLN A 26 9.94 11.25 10.80
C GLN A 26 10.72 10.78 9.56
N HIS A 27 10.14 9.89 8.74
CA HIS A 27 10.87 9.20 7.67
C HIS A 27 10.47 9.63 6.25
N VAL A 28 9.26 10.17 6.04
CA VAL A 28 8.80 10.62 4.71
C VAL A 28 9.80 11.59 4.05
N PRO A 29 10.32 12.64 4.73
CA PRO A 29 11.26 13.56 4.08
C PRO A 29 12.50 12.85 3.52
N GLU A 30 13.08 11.90 4.26
CA GLU A 30 14.27 11.18 3.82
C GLU A 30 14.00 10.28 2.61
N VAL A 31 12.82 9.66 2.55
CA VAL A 31 12.41 8.83 1.40
C VAL A 31 12.28 9.70 0.15
N LEU A 32 11.62 10.86 0.28
CA LEU A 32 11.40 11.79 -0.82
C LEU A 32 12.72 12.43 -1.30
N ASP A 33 13.62 12.83 -0.39
CA ASP A 33 14.93 13.41 -0.71
C ASP A 33 15.82 12.44 -1.51
N ARG A 34 15.59 11.13 -1.36
CA ARG A 34 16.26 10.07 -2.13
C ARG A 34 15.60 9.79 -3.48
N GLY A 35 14.52 10.49 -3.83
CA GLY A 35 13.75 10.29 -5.05
C GLY A 35 12.97 8.96 -5.07
N LEU A 36 12.67 8.41 -3.89
CA LEU A 36 11.92 7.16 -3.74
C LEU A 36 10.45 7.45 -3.41
N SER A 37 9.55 6.53 -3.75
CA SER A 37 8.12 6.67 -3.44
C SER A 37 7.81 6.05 -2.07
N PRO A 38 7.27 6.80 -1.10
CA PRO A 38 6.87 6.23 0.18
C PRO A 38 5.61 5.36 0.04
N ALA A 39 5.56 4.27 0.79
CA ALA A 39 4.39 3.43 0.95
C ALA A 39 3.99 3.39 2.43
N PRO A 40 3.03 4.23 2.88
CA PRO A 40 2.61 4.29 4.27
C PRO A 40 1.78 3.07 4.65
N VAL A 41 1.84 2.70 5.93
CA VAL A 41 1.11 1.56 6.50
C VAL A 41 -0.12 2.04 7.27
N LEU A 42 -1.28 1.48 6.93
CA LEU A 42 -2.50 1.59 7.73
C LEU A 42 -2.43 0.60 8.89
N GLN A 43 -2.82 1.07 10.07
CA GLN A 43 -2.89 0.27 11.29
C GLN A 43 -4.23 0.49 12.00
N PRO A 44 -4.69 -0.45 12.84
CA PRO A 44 -5.80 -0.22 13.76
C PRO A 44 -5.55 0.97 14.70
N GLY A 45 -6.64 1.64 15.10
CA GLY A 45 -6.61 2.68 16.14
C GLY A 45 -7.10 4.06 15.68
N LEU A 46 -7.21 4.28 14.37
CA LEU A 46 -7.84 5.47 13.77
C LEU A 46 -8.80 5.04 12.66
N ASP A 47 -9.69 5.96 12.29
CA ASP A 47 -10.60 5.79 11.16
C ASP A 47 -9.82 5.53 9.85
N GLU A 48 -10.24 4.51 9.12
CA GLU A 48 -9.57 4.04 7.90
C GLU A 48 -9.64 5.06 6.76
N THR A 49 -10.79 5.72 6.58
CA THR A 49 -10.99 6.71 5.53
C THR A 49 -10.09 7.93 5.78
N LEU A 50 -9.97 8.36 7.05
CA LEU A 50 -9.04 9.40 7.45
C LEU A 50 -7.58 8.99 7.19
N GLN A 51 -7.18 7.77 7.51
CA GLN A 51 -5.82 7.28 7.24
C GLN A 51 -5.52 7.29 5.74
N VAL A 52 -6.41 6.75 4.91
CA VAL A 52 -6.27 6.77 3.45
C VAL A 52 -6.16 8.22 2.92
N GLU A 53 -7.02 9.13 3.38
CA GLU A 53 -6.99 10.54 2.99
C GLU A 53 -5.64 11.19 3.32
N LEU A 54 -5.15 11.01 4.55
CA LEU A 54 -3.87 11.56 4.99
C LEU A 54 -2.71 11.01 4.14
N TYR A 55 -2.73 9.72 3.86
CA TYR A 55 -1.66 9.03 3.15
C TYR A 55 -1.63 9.31 1.64
N SER A 56 -2.79 9.58 1.04
CA SER A 56 -2.87 10.03 -0.37
C SER A 56 -2.09 11.32 -0.64
N ARG A 57 -1.87 12.14 0.40
CA ARG A 57 -1.14 13.42 0.32
C ARG A 57 0.37 13.28 0.45
N LEU A 58 0.89 12.08 0.70
CA LEU A 58 2.33 11.83 0.91
C LEU A 58 3.12 11.57 -0.39
N GLY A 59 2.49 11.70 -1.56
CA GLY A 59 3.11 11.31 -2.83
C GLY A 59 3.28 9.80 -2.99
N ALA A 60 2.52 9.03 -2.20
CA ALA A 60 2.45 7.58 -2.31
C ALA A 60 1.60 7.18 -3.52
N ASP A 61 1.94 6.06 -4.15
CA ASP A 61 1.09 5.37 -5.14
C ASP A 61 0.59 4.01 -4.65
N THR A 62 1.05 3.61 -3.46
CA THR A 62 0.81 2.30 -2.85
C THR A 62 0.67 2.49 -1.34
N LEU A 63 -0.35 1.86 -0.77
CA LEU A 63 -0.61 1.78 0.67
C LEU A 63 -0.39 0.34 1.14
N PHE A 64 0.10 0.19 2.36
CA PHE A 64 0.21 -1.10 3.04
C PHE A 64 -0.88 -1.21 4.10
N VAL A 65 -1.49 -2.39 4.25
CA VAL A 65 -2.48 -2.67 5.30
C VAL A 65 -1.87 -3.64 6.29
N GLY A 66 -1.54 -3.12 7.47
CA GLY A 66 -0.95 -3.87 8.58
C GLY A 66 -1.94 -4.19 9.69
N GLY A 67 -1.42 -4.75 10.78
CA GLY A 67 -2.17 -5.03 11.99
C GLY A 67 -2.85 -6.40 12.01
N ALA A 68 -3.70 -6.60 13.03
CA ALA A 68 -4.38 -7.85 13.30
C ALA A 68 -5.28 -8.29 12.14
N ASN A 69 -5.27 -9.59 11.82
CA ASN A 69 -6.03 -10.15 10.70
C ASN A 69 -7.54 -9.89 10.79
N ASP A 70 -8.12 -9.92 12.00
CA ASP A 70 -9.56 -9.67 12.16
C ASP A 70 -9.94 -8.23 11.82
N TRP A 71 -9.10 -7.25 12.18
CA TRP A 71 -9.31 -5.85 11.78
C TRP A 71 -9.17 -5.69 10.26
N LYS A 72 -8.12 -6.27 9.66
CA LYS A 72 -7.93 -6.22 8.21
C LYS A 72 -9.14 -6.80 7.47
N LYS A 73 -9.67 -7.95 7.92
CA LYS A 73 -10.87 -8.56 7.31
C LYS A 73 -12.12 -7.69 7.48
N ALA A 74 -12.29 -7.05 8.63
CA ALA A 74 -13.44 -6.19 8.92
C ALA A 74 -13.45 -4.91 8.08
N HIS A 75 -12.29 -4.28 7.87
CA HIS A 75 -12.18 -2.95 7.23
C HIS A 75 -11.60 -3.00 5.81
N GLY A 76 -11.04 -4.15 5.39
CA GLY A 76 -10.23 -4.26 4.18
C GLY A 76 -10.95 -3.86 2.90
N ARG A 77 -12.24 -4.21 2.76
CA ARG A 77 -13.04 -3.80 1.59
C ARG A 77 -13.22 -2.28 1.50
N GLN A 78 -13.47 -1.63 2.64
CA GLN A 78 -13.61 -0.17 2.70
C GLN A 78 -12.27 0.50 2.39
N ILE A 79 -11.18 0.01 2.99
CA ILE A 79 -9.83 0.52 2.72
C ILE A 79 -9.49 0.42 1.23
N ILE A 80 -9.77 -0.72 0.60
CA ILE A 80 -9.49 -0.93 -0.83
C ILE A 80 -10.32 0.02 -1.69
N ALA A 81 -11.63 0.14 -1.42
CA ALA A 81 -12.49 1.05 -2.17
C ALA A 81 -12.02 2.51 -2.06
N GLU A 82 -11.76 3.00 -0.85
CA GLU A 82 -11.29 4.37 -0.59
C GLU A 82 -9.92 4.65 -1.23
N ALA A 83 -9.03 3.67 -1.23
CA ALA A 83 -7.73 3.78 -1.86
C ALA A 83 -7.85 3.84 -3.40
N HIS A 84 -8.68 2.97 -3.98
CA HIS A 84 -8.91 2.92 -5.43
C HIS A 84 -9.60 4.18 -5.95
N GLU A 85 -10.54 4.76 -5.20
CA GLU A 85 -11.13 6.08 -5.51
C GLU A 85 -10.10 7.22 -5.58
N ARG A 86 -8.90 6.99 -5.02
CA ARG A 86 -7.79 7.95 -4.97
C ARG A 86 -6.58 7.52 -5.79
N ASP A 87 -6.77 6.56 -6.70
CA ASP A 87 -5.72 6.00 -7.56
C ASP A 87 -4.52 5.38 -6.79
N LEU A 88 -4.76 4.89 -5.57
CA LEU A 88 -3.75 4.22 -4.74
C LEU A 88 -3.88 2.71 -4.82
N ARG A 89 -2.76 2.02 -4.96
CA ARG A 89 -2.70 0.55 -4.84
C ARG A 89 -2.75 0.13 -3.37
N VAL A 90 -3.31 -1.06 -3.12
CA VAL A 90 -3.36 -1.64 -1.77
C VAL A 90 -2.58 -2.95 -1.71
N HIS A 91 -1.60 -2.98 -0.81
CA HIS A 91 -0.84 -4.17 -0.43
C HIS A 91 -1.29 -4.69 0.93
N ILE A 92 -1.64 -5.98 1.03
CA ILE A 92 -2.03 -6.60 2.30
C ILE A 92 -0.87 -7.35 2.90
N GLY A 93 -0.38 -6.85 4.04
CA GLY A 93 0.67 -7.48 4.82
C GLY A 93 0.15 -8.72 5.55
N ASN A 94 0.76 -9.89 5.35
CA ASN A 94 0.38 -11.14 6.02
C ASN A 94 -1.17 -11.39 6.05
N PRO A 95 -1.78 -11.81 4.93
CA PRO A 95 -3.23 -11.84 4.75
C PRO A 95 -3.97 -12.85 5.63
N GLY A 96 -3.28 -13.86 6.18
CA GLY A 96 -3.89 -14.98 6.89
C GLY A 96 -3.57 -16.33 6.25
N GLY A 97 -4.54 -17.25 6.29
CA GLY A 97 -4.43 -18.61 5.77
C GLY A 97 -4.96 -18.75 4.35
N LYS A 98 -5.23 -20.00 3.94
CA LYS A 98 -5.71 -20.37 2.60
C LYS A 98 -6.92 -19.55 2.16
N ASP A 99 -7.95 -19.52 2.99
CA ASP A 99 -9.23 -18.91 2.63
C ASP A 99 -9.11 -17.38 2.54
N GLU A 100 -8.22 -16.78 3.34
CA GLU A 100 -7.95 -15.35 3.29
C GLU A 100 -7.27 -14.95 1.99
N LEU A 101 -6.33 -15.72 1.44
CA LEU A 101 -5.68 -15.41 0.16
C LEU A 101 -6.71 -15.17 -0.96
N LEU A 102 -7.67 -16.08 -1.09
CA LEU A 102 -8.75 -15.97 -2.07
C LEU A 102 -9.72 -14.83 -1.73
N TRP A 103 -10.00 -14.60 -0.44
CA TRP A 103 -10.85 -13.52 -0.01
C TRP A 103 -10.28 -12.15 -0.41
N TRP A 104 -8.97 -11.92 -0.21
CA TRP A 104 -8.30 -10.67 -0.59
C TRP A 104 -8.29 -10.43 -2.10
N SER A 105 -8.09 -11.49 -2.88
CA SER A 105 -8.24 -11.42 -4.34
C SER A 105 -9.65 -10.98 -4.74
N LYS A 106 -10.70 -11.57 -4.14
CA LYS A 106 -12.11 -11.18 -4.35
C LYS A 106 -12.49 -9.83 -3.72
N ALA A 107 -11.69 -9.33 -2.80
CA ALA A 107 -11.81 -7.99 -2.23
C ALA A 107 -11.05 -6.95 -3.04
N GLU A 108 -10.42 -7.36 -4.15
CA GLU A 108 -9.76 -6.49 -5.12
C GLU A 108 -8.43 -5.87 -4.65
N ALA A 109 -7.78 -6.48 -3.65
CA ALA A 109 -6.42 -6.09 -3.26
C ALA A 109 -5.42 -6.23 -4.42
N ASP A 110 -4.50 -5.28 -4.55
CA ASP A 110 -3.55 -5.23 -5.68
C ASP A 110 -2.35 -6.14 -5.48
N SER A 111 -1.97 -6.39 -4.24
CA SER A 111 -0.92 -7.34 -3.89
C SER A 111 -1.04 -7.81 -2.45
N ILE A 112 -0.45 -8.97 -2.17
CA ILE A 112 -0.39 -9.58 -0.83
C ILE A 112 0.98 -10.21 -0.64
N ASP A 113 1.51 -10.24 0.58
CA ASP A 113 2.72 -11.00 0.91
C ASP A 113 2.48 -11.97 2.06
N THR A 114 3.12 -13.13 2.01
CA THR A 114 3.10 -14.08 3.12
C THR A 114 4.34 -14.96 3.09
N SER A 115 4.89 -15.23 4.27
CA SER A 115 5.90 -16.29 4.45
C SER A 115 5.27 -17.63 4.80
N SER A 116 3.99 -17.66 5.19
CA SER A 116 3.29 -18.85 5.70
C SER A 116 3.22 -19.98 4.68
N ILE A 117 3.13 -19.66 3.39
CA ILE A 117 3.13 -20.67 2.31
C ILE A 117 4.45 -21.45 2.32
N VAL A 118 5.56 -20.73 2.35
CA VAL A 118 6.91 -21.33 2.33
C VAL A 118 7.19 -22.05 3.65
N GLN A 119 6.93 -21.40 4.78
CA GLN A 119 7.20 -21.93 6.11
C GLN A 119 6.44 -23.23 6.39
N ASN A 120 5.18 -23.32 5.95
CA ASN A 120 4.33 -24.48 6.19
C ASN A 120 4.29 -25.47 5.02
N GLN A 121 5.04 -25.20 3.94
CA GLN A 121 5.00 -25.97 2.68
C GLN A 121 3.57 -26.06 2.09
N SER A 122 2.77 -25.01 2.29
CA SER A 122 1.36 -24.95 1.91
C SER A 122 1.15 -24.45 0.47
N TRP A 123 1.95 -24.91 -0.49
CA TRP A 123 1.88 -24.47 -1.90
C TRP A 123 0.50 -24.68 -2.52
N HIS A 124 -0.20 -25.75 -2.11
CA HIS A 124 -1.58 -26.08 -2.50
C HIS A 124 -2.62 -25.01 -2.12
N TRP A 125 -2.26 -23.99 -1.32
CA TRP A 125 -3.13 -22.84 -1.07
C TRP A 125 -3.22 -21.90 -2.28
N LEU A 126 -2.22 -21.94 -3.17
CA LEU A 126 -2.16 -21.12 -4.38
C LEU A 126 -3.03 -21.66 -5.52
N GLU A 127 -3.38 -22.96 -5.52
CA GLU A 127 -4.16 -23.58 -6.60
C GLU A 127 -5.46 -22.82 -6.90
N ALA A 128 -6.21 -22.44 -5.85
CA ALA A 128 -7.44 -21.68 -6.02
C ALA A 128 -7.23 -20.23 -6.49
N LEU A 129 -6.05 -19.65 -6.26
CA LEU A 129 -5.67 -18.33 -6.79
C LEU A 129 -5.23 -18.43 -8.25
N GLU A 130 -4.53 -19.51 -8.63
CA GLU A 130 -4.11 -19.77 -10.01
C GLU A 130 -5.30 -20.02 -10.93
N ASP A 131 -6.34 -20.68 -10.42
CA ASP A 131 -7.61 -20.89 -11.14
C ASP A 131 -8.49 -19.63 -11.20
N ALA A 132 -8.17 -18.59 -10.42
CA ALA A 132 -8.94 -17.36 -10.43
C ALA A 132 -8.63 -16.55 -11.72
N PRO A 133 -9.63 -15.90 -12.34
CA PRO A 133 -9.39 -15.06 -13.51
C PRO A 133 -8.35 -13.97 -13.19
N LEU A 134 -7.33 -13.85 -14.03
CA LEU A 134 -6.39 -12.73 -13.95
C LEU A 134 -7.15 -11.42 -14.18
N ARG A 135 -6.95 -10.47 -13.27
CA ARG A 135 -7.46 -9.11 -13.42
C ARG A 135 -6.48 -8.28 -14.24
N ASP A 136 -6.99 -7.38 -15.07
CA ASP A 136 -6.18 -6.32 -15.65
C ASP A 136 -5.63 -5.41 -14.54
N ASP A 137 -4.37 -4.98 -14.64
CA ASP A 137 -3.79 -3.98 -13.71
C ASP A 137 -4.21 -2.57 -14.18
N PRO A 138 -5.16 -1.91 -13.49
CA PRO A 138 -5.60 -0.57 -13.88
C PRO A 138 -4.50 0.48 -13.66
N HIS A 139 -3.47 0.15 -12.87
CA HIS A 139 -2.39 1.06 -12.50
C HIS A 139 -1.11 0.82 -13.31
N LYS A 140 -1.16 0.04 -14.39
CA LYS A 140 0.01 -0.24 -15.25
C LYS A 140 0.62 1.07 -15.73
N LYS A 141 1.75 1.47 -15.14
CA LYS A 141 2.37 2.77 -15.41
C LYS A 141 2.82 2.82 -16.88
N ALA A 142 2.32 3.78 -17.64
CA ALA A 142 3.01 4.24 -18.85
C ALA A 142 4.41 4.76 -18.44
N SER A 143 5.42 4.57 -19.29
CA SER A 143 6.82 4.92 -18.99
C SER A 143 6.96 6.30 -18.32
N ARG A 144 7.71 6.34 -17.19
CA ARG A 144 7.87 7.44 -16.20
C ARG A 144 8.43 8.79 -16.73
N GLN A 145 8.28 9.15 -18.00
CA GLN A 145 8.90 10.37 -18.55
C GLN A 145 8.14 11.68 -18.28
N GLY A 146 6.88 11.64 -17.78
CA GLY A 146 5.99 12.81 -17.81
C GLY A 146 5.60 13.50 -16.49
N LYS A 147 5.91 12.95 -15.30
CA LYS A 147 5.36 13.47 -14.02
C LYS A 147 6.24 14.47 -13.26
N VAL A 148 7.46 14.76 -13.74
CA VAL A 148 8.41 15.63 -13.01
C VAL A 148 8.13 17.13 -13.24
N ASP A 149 7.49 17.48 -14.35
CA ASP A 149 7.34 18.88 -14.76
C ASP A 149 6.22 19.64 -14.02
N GLU A 150 5.25 18.95 -13.42
CA GLU A 150 4.04 19.58 -12.85
C GLU A 150 4.25 20.07 -11.39
N PHE A 151 5.13 19.41 -10.63
CA PHE A 151 5.40 19.79 -9.23
C PHE A 151 6.35 21.00 -9.12
N ALA A 152 7.26 21.17 -10.08
CA ALA A 152 8.20 22.30 -10.12
C ALA A 152 7.53 23.64 -10.47
N SER A 153 6.42 23.60 -11.22
CA SER A 153 5.65 24.81 -11.57
C SER A 153 4.79 25.36 -10.42
N ALA A 154 4.46 24.55 -9.40
CA ALA A 154 3.58 24.96 -8.31
C ALA A 154 4.30 25.73 -7.19
N THR A 155 5.63 25.63 -7.10
CA THR A 155 6.44 26.32 -6.07
C THR A 155 7.23 27.52 -6.60
N GLY A 156 7.15 27.79 -7.92
CA GLY A 156 7.87 28.87 -8.60
C GLY A 156 7.12 30.22 -8.63
N GLY A 157 6.34 30.55 -7.60
CA GLY A 157 5.64 31.83 -7.47
C GLY A 157 6.34 32.77 -6.50
N GLY A 158 7.54 33.23 -6.85
CA GLY A 158 8.23 34.29 -6.10
C GLY A 158 7.51 35.63 -6.22
N ALA A 159 7.30 36.28 -5.07
CA ALA A 159 6.95 37.70 -4.95
C ALA A 159 8.09 38.41 -4.19
N PRO A 160 8.16 39.76 -4.18
CA PRO A 160 7.61 40.75 -5.11
C PRO A 160 8.66 41.32 -6.10
#